data_AF-A0A8B6XY81-F1
#
_entry.id   AF-A0A8B6XY81-F1
#
_cell.length_a   1.000
_cell.length_b   1.000
_cell.length_c   1.000
_cell.angle_alpha   90.00
_cell.angle_beta   90.00
_cell.angle_gamma   90.00
#
_symmetry.space_group_name_H-M   'P 1'
#
loop_
_entity.id
_entity.type
_entity.pdbx_description
1 polymer ?
#
loop_
_entity_poly.entity_id
_entity_poly.type
_entity_poly.pdbx_seq_one_letter_code
_entity_poly.pdbx_strand_id
1 'polypeptide(L)'
;MSSSTKRVFVCGVGMTKFEKPGARKDFDYPVMVKEAVTQALNDAGITYNEIQQAVCGYVYGDSTCGQRALYQFGLTGIPILNV
;
A
#
# COMPACT_ATOMS: atom_id res chain seq x y z
N MET A 1 -4.21 -24.36 26.22
CA MET A 1 -4.58 -24.22 24.79
C MET A 1 -3.31 -23.91 24.03
N SER A 2 -2.82 -24.84 23.20
CA SER A 2 -1.67 -24.56 22.34
C SER A 2 -2.07 -23.48 21.34
N SER A 3 -1.48 -22.29 21.47
CA SER A 3 -1.64 -21.24 20.47
C SER A 3 -0.94 -21.73 19.20
N SER A 4 -1.71 -22.34 18.30
CA SER A 4 -1.24 -22.60 16.95
C SER A 4 -0.94 -21.25 16.31
N THR A 5 0.34 -20.88 16.25
CA THR A 5 0.78 -19.69 15.54
C THR A 5 0.24 -19.76 14.10
N LYS A 6 -0.51 -18.74 13.69
CA LYS A 6 -0.99 -18.67 12.31
C LYS A 6 0.23 -18.53 11.40
N ARG A 7 0.35 -19.39 10.40
CA ARG A 7 1.38 -19.25 9.37
C ARG A 7 1.04 -18.05 8.51
N VAL A 8 2.06 -17.24 8.20
CA VAL A 8 1.93 -16.00 7.41
C VAL A 8 2.84 -16.13 6.19
N PHE A 9 2.34 -15.69 5.05
CA PHE A 9 3.04 -15.75 3.77
C PHE A 9 3.02 -14.38 3.10
N VAL A 10 4.05 -14.09 2.31
CA VAL A 10 4.08 -12.94 1.41
C VAL A 10 3.58 -13.42 0.06
N CYS A 11 2.42 -12.94 -0.37
CA CYS A 11 1.78 -13.42 -1.59
C CYS A 11 2.11 -12.56 -2.82
N GLY A 12 2.56 -11.32 -2.64
CA GLY A 12 3.00 -10.47 -3.75
C GLY A 12 3.77 -9.24 -3.27
N VAL A 13 4.60 -8.70 -4.14
CA VAL A 13 5.46 -7.53 -3.89
C VAL A 13 5.42 -6.55 -5.05
N GLY A 14 5.61 -5.27 -4.75
CA GLY A 14 5.63 -4.22 -5.76
C GLY A 14 6.36 -2.99 -5.23
N MET A 15 7.12 -2.32 -6.10
CA MET A 15 7.94 -1.19 -5.70
C MET A 15 8.06 -0.19 -6.84
N THR A 16 7.72 1.06 -6.55
CA THR A 16 7.98 2.18 -7.45
C THR A 16 9.47 2.41 -7.58
N LYS A 17 9.93 2.67 -8.80
CA LYS A 17 11.35 2.89 -9.07
C LYS A 17 11.91 4.00 -8.16
N PHE A 18 13.02 3.71 -7.48
CA PHE A 18 13.75 4.72 -6.73
C PHE A 18 14.49 5.64 -7.69
N GLU A 19 14.25 6.94 -7.57
CA GLU A 19 14.77 7.94 -8.48
C GLU A 19 15.05 9.27 -7.78
N LYS A 20 15.81 10.12 -8.45
CA LYS A 20 16.16 11.44 -7.93
C LYS A 20 14.88 12.28 -7.73
N PRO A 21 14.72 12.97 -6.58
CA PRO A 21 13.61 13.90 -6.38
C PRO A 21 13.52 14.91 -7.53
N GLY A 22 12.32 15.09 -8.09
CA GLY A 22 12.05 15.98 -9.22
C GLY A 22 12.36 15.41 -10.61
N ALA A 23 12.73 14.13 -10.73
CA ALA A 23 12.97 13.51 -12.03
C ALA A 23 11.69 13.35 -12.88
N ARG A 24 10.55 13.08 -12.24
CA ARG A 24 9.21 13.08 -12.87
C ARG A 24 8.43 14.32 -12.45
N LYS A 25 7.70 14.91 -13.39
CA LYS A 25 6.79 16.05 -13.15
C LYS A 25 5.52 15.56 -12.44
N ASP A 26 5.06 16.33 -11.44
CA ASP A 26 3.82 16.08 -10.68
C ASP A 26 3.77 14.67 -10.05
N PHE A 27 4.93 14.14 -9.69
CA PHE A 27 5.09 12.78 -9.17
C PHE A 27 5.21 12.81 -7.65
N ASP A 28 4.05 12.75 -6.99
CA ASP A 28 3.92 12.72 -5.54
C ASP A 28 3.52 11.33 -5.02
N TYR A 29 3.55 11.14 -3.70
CA TYR A 29 3.36 9.86 -3.05
C TYR A 29 2.08 9.11 -3.45
N PRO A 30 0.91 9.73 -3.75
CA PRO A 30 -0.25 8.95 -4.19
C PRO A 30 0.01 8.27 -5.53
N VAL A 31 0.73 8.93 -6.44
CA VAL A 31 1.09 8.35 -7.74
C VAL A 31 2.12 7.22 -7.53
N MET A 32 3.10 7.43 -6.65
CA MET A 32 4.07 6.40 -6.30
C MET A 32 3.39 5.17 -5.67
N VAL A 33 2.47 5.36 -4.73
CA VAL A 33 1.74 4.24 -4.11
C VAL A 33 0.84 3.55 -5.11
N LYS A 34 0.27 4.29 -6.08
CA LYS A 34 -0.53 3.69 -7.17
C LYS A 34 0.28 2.64 -7.92
N GLU A 35 1.48 3.02 -8.35
CA GLU A 35 2.40 2.17 -9.11
C GLU A 35 2.80 0.92 -8.29
N ALA A 36 3.29 1.12 -7.06
CA ALA A 36 3.76 0.03 -6.20
C ALA A 36 2.65 -0.97 -5.82
N VAL A 37 1.49 -0.47 -5.36
CA VAL A 37 0.39 -1.34 -4.91
C VAL A 37 -0.25 -2.07 -6.08
N THR A 38 -0.38 -1.44 -7.26
CA THR A 38 -0.88 -2.13 -8.46
C THR A 38 0.02 -3.31 -8.84
N GLN A 39 1.34 -3.11 -8.80
CA GLN A 39 2.30 -4.20 -9.05
C GLN A 39 2.17 -5.31 -8.00
N ALA A 40 2.07 -4.97 -6.71
CA ALA A 40 1.93 -5.96 -5.65
C ALA A 40 0.63 -6.78 -5.74
N LEU A 41 -0.48 -6.14 -6.09
CA LEU A 41 -1.77 -6.82 -6.29
C LEU A 41 -1.72 -7.75 -7.51
N ASN A 42 -1.09 -7.31 -8.61
CA ASN A 42 -0.92 -8.14 -9.81
C ASN A 42 -0.02 -9.36 -9.54
N ASP A 43 1.08 -9.17 -8.81
CA ASP A 43 2.00 -10.25 -8.41
C ASP A 43 1.29 -11.27 -7.50
N ALA A 44 0.43 -10.79 -6.59
CA ALA A 44 -0.40 -11.64 -5.74
C ALA A 44 -1.60 -12.28 -6.47
N GLY A 45 -1.96 -11.81 -7.66
CA GLY A 45 -3.13 -12.28 -8.41
C GLY A 45 -4.47 -11.97 -7.76
N ILE A 46 -4.55 -10.91 -6.95
CA ILE A 46 -5.76 -10.50 -6.22
C ILE A 46 -6.17 -9.06 -6.56
N THR A 47 -7.40 -8.71 -6.22
CA THR A 47 -7.95 -7.36 -6.35
C THR A 47 -7.96 -6.62 -5.02
N TYR A 48 -8.03 -5.28 -5.06
CA TYR A 48 -8.05 -4.47 -3.84
C TYR A 48 -9.27 -4.76 -2.92
N ASN A 49 -10.38 -5.25 -3.48
CA ASN A 49 -11.59 -5.61 -2.73
C ASN A 49 -11.39 -6.80 -1.79
N GLU A 50 -10.34 -7.60 -2.00
CA GLU A 50 -10.02 -8.77 -1.16
C GLU A 50 -9.14 -8.39 0.04
N ILE A 51 -8.58 -7.18 0.05
CA ILE A 51 -7.80 -6.65 1.16
C ILE A 51 -8.73 -6.34 2.33
N GLN A 52 -8.33 -6.72 3.54
CA GLN A 52 -9.13 -6.53 4.76
C GLN A 52 -8.56 -5.47 5.70
N GLN A 53 -7.29 -5.10 5.55
CA GLN A 53 -6.61 -4.11 6.37
C GLN A 53 -5.38 -3.58 5.60
N ALA A 54 -5.06 -2.31 5.80
CA ALA A 54 -3.83 -1.71 5.29
C ALA A 54 -3.02 -1.05 6.41
N VAL A 55 -1.69 -1.16 6.30
CA VAL A 55 -0.74 -0.50 7.20
C VAL A 55 0.22 0.30 6.32
N CYS A 56 0.29 1.61 6.55
CA CYS A 56 1.05 2.54 5.73
C CYS A 56 2.10 3.23 6.60
N GLY A 57 3.37 2.90 6.37
CA GLY A 57 4.50 3.53 7.05
C GLY A 57 4.98 4.79 6.33
N TYR A 58 5.14 5.90 7.04
CA TYR A 58 5.74 7.11 6.47
C TYR A 58 6.44 7.99 7.50
N VAL A 59 7.52 8.65 7.07
CA VAL A 59 8.31 9.55 7.93
C VAL A 59 7.91 11.02 7.76
N TYR A 60 7.52 11.41 6.55
CA TYR A 60 7.20 12.79 6.20
C TYR A 60 5.85 12.85 5.49
N GLY A 61 5.00 13.77 5.92
CA GLY A 61 3.65 13.99 5.38
C GLY A 61 2.66 14.38 6.48
N ASP A 62 1.46 14.76 6.06
CA ASP A 62 0.38 15.12 6.97
C ASP A 62 -0.16 13.91 7.73
N SER A 63 -0.99 14.17 8.74
CA SER A 63 -1.83 13.13 9.31
C SER A 63 -2.68 12.51 8.19
N THR A 64 -2.80 11.18 8.17
CA THR A 64 -3.62 10.41 7.23
C THR A 64 -3.09 10.24 5.80
N CYS A 65 -1.77 10.36 5.58
CA CYS A 65 -1.15 10.08 4.28
C CYS A 65 -1.46 8.68 3.75
N GLY A 66 -1.53 7.66 4.60
CA GLY A 66 -1.90 6.30 4.19
C GLY A 66 -3.29 6.21 3.59
N GLN A 67 -4.28 6.87 4.20
CA GLN A 67 -5.63 6.96 3.65
C GLN A 67 -5.61 7.67 2.29
N ARG A 68 -4.97 8.84 2.21
CA ARG A 68 -4.87 9.62 0.97
C ARG A 68 -4.19 8.84 -0.16
N ALA A 69 -3.20 8.01 0.17
CA ALA A 69 -2.49 7.17 -0.79
C ALA A 69 -3.36 6.02 -1.33
N LEU A 70 -4.25 5.47 -0.50
CA LEU A 70 -5.06 4.30 -0.83
C LEU A 70 -6.45 4.60 -1.40
N TYR A 71 -7.01 5.81 -1.17
CA TYR A 71 -8.36 6.16 -1.64
C TYR A 71 -8.60 5.96 -3.14
N GLN A 72 -7.56 6.08 -3.97
CA GLN A 72 -7.65 5.85 -5.41
C GLN A 72 -7.92 4.39 -5.81
N PHE A 73 -7.70 3.42 -4.90
CA PHE A 73 -7.98 1.99 -5.13
C PHE A 73 -9.41 1.61 -4.77
N GLY A 74 -10.10 2.45 -4.00
CA GLY A 74 -11.48 2.26 -3.60
C GLY A 74 -11.72 2.54 -2.12
N LEU A 75 -12.92 3.02 -1.81
CA LEU A 75 -13.39 3.20 -0.43
C LEU A 75 -14.07 1.93 0.06
N THR A 76 -13.26 0.90 0.34
CA THR A 76 -13.75 -0.46 0.70
C THR A 76 -14.20 -0.58 2.17
N GLY A 77 -13.98 0.44 2.99
CA GLY A 77 -14.32 0.42 4.42
C GLY A 77 -13.31 -0.32 5.31
N ILE A 78 -12.17 -0.72 4.75
CA ILE A 78 -11.11 -1.39 5.51
C ILE A 78 -10.43 -0.43 6.50
N PRO A 79 -9.98 -0.92 7.68
CA PRO A 79 -9.11 -0.15 8.55
C PRO A 79 -7.77 0.14 7.88
N ILE A 80 -7.36 1.42 7.89
CA ILE A 80 -6.07 1.91 7.41
C ILE A 80 -5.30 2.51 8.60
N LEU A 81 -4.18 1.88 8.94
CA LEU A 81 -3.31 2.33 10.03
C LEU A 81 -2.11 3.08 9.46
N ASN A 82 -1.83 4.24 10.04
CA ASN A 82 -0.63 5.03 9.74
C ASN A 82 0.44 4.73 10.81
N VAL A 83 1.66 4.44 10.37
CA VAL A 83 2.79 4.03 11.23
C VAL A 83 4.01 4.89 10.97
#